data_AF-A0A3D5RY97-F1
#
_entry.id   AF-A0A3D5RY97-F1
#
_cell.length_a   1.000
_cell.length_b   1.000
_cell.length_c   1.000
_cell.angle_alpha   90.00
_cell.angle_beta   90.00
_cell.angle_gamma   90.00
#
_symmetry.space_group_name_H-M   'P 1'
#
loop_
_entity.id
_entity.type
_entity.pdbx_description
1 polymer ?
#
loop_
_entity_poly.entity_id
_entity_poly.type
_entity_poly.pdbx_seq_one_letter_code
_entity_poly.pdbx_strand_id
1 'polypeptide(L)'
;MSVYVGKYHSDFEREVFRAEFEDNKTPLDIRHDLATHSDEFNWGYGGSGPAQLALALLADVVGDEKAQLFYQDFKFQVVANWKGDSGWHITDAAIREKVREIEVNRILVEARRLKRESKQLSELLQSNLNVAQWPSIEKRLGVLLEKFDESIDRKVTLFLNGS
;
A
#
# COMPACT_ATOMS: atom_id res chain seq x y z
N MET A 1 7.78 -18.64 8.74
CA MET A 1 7.41 -18.05 7.44
C MET A 1 6.12 -18.70 7.03
N SER A 2 5.04 -17.93 6.92
CA SER A 2 3.74 -18.45 6.53
C SER A 2 3.49 -18.28 5.03
N VAL A 3 2.75 -19.22 4.45
CA VAL A 3 2.27 -19.18 3.06
C VAL A 3 0.75 -19.17 3.09
N TYR A 4 0.15 -18.23 2.37
CA TYR A 4 -1.28 -18.19 2.15
C TYR A 4 -1.58 -18.85 0.82
N VAL A 5 -2.62 -19.68 0.80
CA VAL A 5 -3.01 -20.46 -0.38
C VAL A 5 -4.49 -20.28 -0.60
N GLY A 6 -4.86 -19.85 -1.81
CA GLY A 6 -6.23 -19.91 -2.28
C GLY A 6 -6.41 -21.12 -3.19
N LYS A 7 -7.42 -21.94 -2.90
CA LYS A 7 -7.82 -23.06 -3.75
C LYS A 7 -9.10 -22.72 -4.48
N TYR A 8 -9.11 -23.01 -5.77
CA TYR A 8 -10.30 -22.94 -6.60
C TYR A 8 -10.75 -24.37 -6.89
N HIS A 9 -11.98 -24.70 -6.49
CA HIS A 9 -12.58 -26.01 -6.74
C HIS A 9 -13.49 -25.96 -7.96
N SER A 10 -13.72 -27.11 -8.59
CA SER A 10 -14.49 -27.22 -9.84
C SER A 10 -15.98 -26.87 -9.71
N ASP A 11 -16.49 -26.83 -8.48
CA ASP A 11 -17.84 -26.44 -8.09
C ASP A 11 -17.98 -24.94 -7.78
N PHE A 12 -16.97 -24.13 -8.12
CA PHE A 12 -16.85 -22.70 -7.80
C PHE A 12 -16.60 -22.36 -6.34
N GLU A 13 -16.42 -23.36 -5.47
CA GLU A 13 -16.02 -23.14 -4.08
C GLU A 13 -14.61 -22.60 -4.00
N ARG A 14 -14.41 -21.66 -3.08
CA ARG A 14 -13.13 -20.98 -2.86
C ARG A 14 -12.76 -21.04 -1.40
N GLU A 15 -11.59 -21.59 -1.13
CA GLU A 15 -11.06 -21.68 0.22
C GLU A 15 -9.70 -21.00 0.30
N VAL A 16 -9.46 -20.31 1.42
CA VAL A 16 -8.20 -19.63 1.69
C VAL A 16 -7.67 -20.09 3.03
N PHE A 17 -6.40 -20.53 3.04
CA PHE A 17 -5.75 -21.05 4.22
C PHE A 17 -4.40 -20.39 4.42
N ARG A 18 -4.01 -20.22 5.68
CA ARG A 18 -2.63 -20.01 6.08
C ARG A 18 -1.98 -21.36 6.36
N ALA A 19 -0.78 -21.56 5.83
CA ALA A 19 0.06 -22.71 6.07
C ALA A 19 1.41 -22.26 6.66
N GLU A 20 1.83 -22.86 7.77
CA GLU A 20 3.15 -22.62 8.36
C GLU A 20 4.15 -23.73 8.01
N PHE A 21 3.63 -24.95 7.85
CA PHE A 21 4.32 -26.18 7.45
C PHE A 21 3.34 -27.07 6.66
N GLU A 22 3.82 -28.11 5.96
CA GLU A 22 3.00 -28.91 5.01
C GLU A 22 1.69 -29.45 5.61
N ASP A 23 1.70 -29.79 6.91
CA ASP A 23 0.57 -30.41 7.61
C ASP A 23 -0.30 -29.47 8.45
N ASN A 24 0.12 -28.20 8.67
CA ASN A 24 -0.65 -27.25 9.49
C ASN A 24 -1.31 -26.18 8.61
N LYS A 25 -2.59 -26.37 8.29
CA LYS A 25 -3.40 -25.42 7.51
C LYS A 25 -4.57 -24.93 8.35
N THR A 26 -4.65 -23.62 8.53
CA THR A 26 -5.76 -22.97 9.23
C THR A 26 -6.54 -22.10 8.25
N PRO A 27 -7.88 -22.15 8.21
CA PRO A 27 -8.68 -21.22 7.43
C PRO A 27 -8.33 -19.77 7.78
N LEU A 28 -8.23 -18.91 6.77
CA LEU A 28 -8.02 -17.49 6.99
C LEU A 28 -9.31 -16.88 7.55
N ASP A 29 -9.20 -16.13 8.65
CA ASP A 29 -10.32 -15.38 9.21
C ASP A 29 -10.78 -14.33 8.19
N ILE A 30 -12.10 -14.26 7.93
CA ILE A 30 -12.70 -13.31 6.99
C ILE A 30 -12.61 -11.86 7.45
N ARG A 31 -12.40 -11.63 8.76
CA ARG A 31 -12.24 -10.29 9.35
C ARG A 31 -13.41 -9.34 9.12
N HIS A 32 -14.64 -9.86 9.25
CA HIS A 32 -15.87 -9.05 9.24
C HIS A 32 -15.92 -8.01 10.37
N ASP A 33 -15.15 -8.22 11.44
CA ASP A 33 -14.96 -7.24 12.52
C ASP A 33 -14.26 -5.96 12.05
N LEU A 34 -13.45 -6.02 10.99
CA LEU A 34 -12.79 -4.84 10.41
C LEU A 34 -13.65 -4.16 9.36
N ALA A 35 -14.20 -4.92 8.41
CA ALA A 35 -15.17 -4.46 7.42
C ALA A 35 -15.86 -5.64 6.74
N THR A 36 -17.11 -5.41 6.31
CA THR A 36 -17.90 -6.38 5.55
C THR A 36 -18.08 -5.88 4.12
N HIS A 37 -17.18 -6.27 3.23
CA HIS A 37 -17.33 -6.08 1.78
C HIS A 37 -18.08 -7.24 1.12
N SER A 38 -17.86 -8.46 1.62
CA SER A 38 -18.40 -9.71 1.08
C SER A 38 -18.46 -10.77 2.19
N ASP A 39 -19.38 -11.72 2.05
CA ASP A 39 -19.45 -12.91 2.91
C ASP A 39 -18.46 -14.00 2.48
N GLU A 40 -17.84 -13.84 1.31
CA GLU A 40 -16.93 -14.81 0.70
C GLU A 40 -15.64 -14.15 0.18
N PHE A 41 -14.58 -14.95 0.13
CA PHE A 41 -13.33 -14.60 -0.55
C PHE A 41 -13.41 -14.83 -2.06
N ASN A 42 -12.80 -13.95 -2.82
CA ASN A 42 -12.69 -14.10 -4.27
C ASN A 42 -11.41 -13.43 -4.79
N TRP A 43 -11.03 -13.68 -6.04
CA TRP A 43 -9.82 -13.11 -6.65
C TRP A 43 -9.92 -13.04 -8.18
N GLY A 44 -8.98 -12.35 -8.80
CA GLY A 44 -8.88 -12.20 -10.26
C GLY A 44 -9.80 -11.15 -10.89
N TYR A 45 -10.39 -10.28 -10.07
CA TYR A 45 -11.11 -9.08 -10.52
C TYR A 45 -11.14 -8.01 -9.41
N GLY A 46 -11.63 -6.81 -9.74
CA GLY A 46 -11.60 -5.63 -8.84
C GLY A 46 -12.83 -5.45 -7.93
N GLY A 47 -13.49 -6.52 -7.48
CA GLY A 47 -14.78 -6.43 -6.76
C GLY A 47 -14.71 -6.49 -5.23
N SER A 48 -15.85 -6.84 -4.61
CA SER A 48 -16.03 -6.93 -3.15
C SER A 48 -15.37 -8.15 -2.51
N GLY A 49 -15.54 -9.35 -3.07
CA GLY A 49 -14.85 -10.57 -2.60
C GLY A 49 -13.32 -10.43 -2.59
N PRO A 50 -12.69 -9.89 -3.65
CA PRO A 50 -11.26 -9.56 -3.67
C PRO A 50 -10.88 -8.50 -2.64
N ALA A 51 -11.77 -7.55 -2.33
CA ALA A 51 -11.55 -6.57 -1.27
C ALA A 51 -11.55 -7.23 0.12
N GLN A 52 -12.50 -8.14 0.38
CA GLN A 52 -12.55 -8.89 1.64
C GLN A 52 -11.28 -9.73 1.82
N LEU A 53 -10.85 -10.43 0.76
CA LEU A 53 -9.63 -11.24 0.79
C LEU A 53 -8.38 -10.39 1.03
N ALA A 54 -8.26 -9.25 0.34
CA ALA A 54 -7.14 -8.34 0.57
C ALA A 54 -7.10 -7.84 2.02
N LEU A 55 -8.25 -7.47 2.60
CA LEU A 55 -8.33 -7.01 3.98
C LEU A 55 -7.89 -8.11 4.96
N ALA A 56 -8.42 -9.32 4.82
CA ALA A 56 -8.09 -10.45 5.67
C ALA A 56 -6.60 -10.82 5.61
N LEU A 57 -6.02 -10.90 4.40
CA LEU A 57 -4.59 -11.18 4.23
C LEU A 57 -3.71 -10.13 4.89
N LEU A 58 -4.04 -8.84 4.71
CA LEU A 58 -3.24 -7.78 5.33
C LEU A 58 -3.40 -7.76 6.84
N ALA A 59 -4.59 -8.04 7.37
CA ALA A 59 -4.82 -8.01 8.80
C ALA A 59 -4.04 -9.11 9.52
N ASP A 60 -3.97 -10.31 8.95
CA ASP A 60 -3.18 -11.41 9.51
C ASP A 60 -1.65 -11.15 9.43
N VAL A 61 -1.18 -10.48 8.37
CA VAL A 61 0.27 -10.27 8.16
C VAL A 61 0.78 -8.99 8.81
N VAL A 62 0.16 -7.84 8.54
CA VAL A 62 0.67 -6.51 8.90
C VAL A 62 -0.15 -5.82 10.00
N GLY A 63 -1.19 -6.48 10.51
CA GLY A 63 -2.06 -5.95 11.56
C GLY A 63 -3.17 -5.05 11.04
N ASP A 64 -4.19 -4.86 11.87
CA ASP A 64 -5.47 -4.25 11.50
C ASP A 64 -5.36 -2.81 10.99
N GLU A 65 -4.52 -1.99 11.64
CA GLU A 65 -4.33 -0.59 11.26
C GLU A 65 -3.77 -0.46 9.84
N LYS A 66 -2.72 -1.22 9.52
CA LYS A 66 -2.13 -1.23 8.17
C LYS A 66 -3.07 -1.89 7.16
N ALA A 67 -3.82 -2.90 7.57
CA ALA A 67 -4.80 -3.54 6.71
C ALA A 67 -5.84 -2.55 6.21
N GLN A 68 -6.50 -1.82 7.12
CA GLN A 68 -7.50 -0.80 6.77
C GLN A 68 -6.93 0.30 5.86
N LEU A 69 -5.67 0.69 6.07
CA LEU A 69 -5.02 1.72 5.26
C LEU A 69 -4.70 1.26 3.82
N PHE A 70 -4.28 0.01 3.63
CA PHE A 70 -3.63 -0.44 2.40
C PHE A 70 -4.37 -1.52 1.60
N TYR A 71 -5.43 -2.14 2.15
CA TYR A 71 -6.05 -3.30 1.50
C TYR A 71 -6.64 -2.99 0.11
N GLN A 72 -7.16 -1.78 -0.14
CA GLN A 72 -7.70 -1.43 -1.45
C GLN A 72 -6.61 -1.37 -2.54
N ASP A 73 -5.45 -0.79 -2.22
CA ASP A 73 -4.32 -0.77 -3.16
C ASP A 73 -3.76 -2.18 -3.36
N PHE A 74 -3.63 -2.94 -2.27
CA PHE A 74 -3.18 -4.32 -2.32
C PHE A 74 -4.13 -5.19 -3.15
N LYS A 75 -5.45 -4.99 -3.02
CA LYS A 75 -6.47 -5.67 -3.83
C LYS A 75 -6.21 -5.45 -5.31
N PHE A 76 -6.11 -4.20 -5.75
CA PHE A 76 -5.96 -3.90 -7.18
C PHE A 76 -4.59 -4.30 -7.73
N GLN A 77 -3.54 -4.27 -6.91
CA GLN A 77 -2.18 -4.61 -7.36
C GLN A 77 -1.88 -6.11 -7.30
N VAL A 78 -2.55 -6.88 -6.43
CA VAL A 78 -2.24 -8.29 -6.20
C VAL A 78 -3.46 -9.18 -6.42
N VAL A 79 -4.47 -9.06 -5.56
CA VAL A 79 -5.60 -10.03 -5.51
C VAL A 79 -6.42 -10.02 -6.81
N ALA A 80 -6.64 -8.84 -7.38
CA ALA A 80 -7.37 -8.66 -8.63
C ALA A 80 -6.61 -9.20 -9.86
N ASN A 81 -5.29 -9.41 -9.75
CA ASN A 81 -4.43 -9.85 -10.85
C ASN A 81 -4.12 -11.35 -10.84
N TRP A 82 -4.60 -12.10 -9.83
CA TRP A 82 -4.53 -13.55 -9.87
C TRP A 82 -5.46 -14.13 -10.94
N LYS A 83 -5.18 -15.35 -11.40
CA LYS A 83 -6.11 -16.07 -12.29
C LYS A 83 -7.37 -16.45 -11.49
N GLY A 84 -8.54 -15.95 -11.88
CA GLY A 84 -9.79 -16.14 -11.14
C GLY A 84 -10.36 -17.57 -11.15
N ASP A 85 -9.84 -18.43 -12.03
CA ASP A 85 -10.23 -19.82 -12.27
C ASP A 85 -9.16 -20.82 -11.80
N SER A 86 -8.15 -20.35 -11.07
CA SER A 86 -7.03 -21.15 -10.62
C SER A 86 -6.68 -20.84 -9.16
N GLY A 87 -5.99 -21.77 -8.50
CA GLY A 87 -5.41 -21.54 -7.19
C GLY A 87 -4.22 -20.57 -7.25
N TRP A 88 -3.86 -20.01 -6.09
CA TRP A 88 -2.71 -19.11 -5.92
C TRP A 88 -2.01 -19.39 -4.60
N HIS A 89 -0.76 -18.94 -4.48
CA HIS A 89 -0.06 -18.87 -3.20
C HIS A 89 0.74 -17.58 -3.08
N ILE A 90 0.89 -17.05 -1.87
CA ILE A 90 1.72 -15.89 -1.56
C ILE A 90 2.30 -16.01 -0.16
N THR A 91 3.54 -15.58 0.05
CA THR A 91 4.19 -15.65 1.37
C THR A 91 3.86 -14.41 2.20
N ASP A 92 3.92 -14.53 3.52
CA ASP A 92 3.88 -13.39 4.44
C ASP A 92 4.94 -12.33 4.09
N ALA A 93 6.15 -12.75 3.72
CA ALA A 93 7.25 -11.89 3.30
C ALA A 93 6.90 -11.08 2.04
N ALA A 94 6.32 -11.72 1.02
CA ALA A 94 5.89 -11.04 -0.21
C ALA A 94 4.72 -10.08 0.06
N ILE A 95 3.79 -10.42 0.96
CA ILE A 95 2.74 -9.50 1.41
C ILE A 95 3.37 -8.28 2.09
N ARG A 96 4.27 -8.47 3.05
CA ARG A 96 4.96 -7.37 3.75
C ARG A 96 5.73 -6.47 2.77
N GLU A 97 6.42 -7.06 1.81
CA GLU A 97 7.16 -6.34 0.78
C GLU A 97 6.24 -5.51 -0.11
N LYS A 98 5.12 -6.06 -0.57
CA LYS A 98 4.17 -5.31 -1.38
C LYS A 98 3.48 -4.19 -0.60
N VAL A 99 3.09 -4.41 0.66
CA VAL A 99 2.54 -3.32 1.51
C VAL A 99 3.55 -2.20 1.67
N ARG A 100 4.82 -2.56 1.89
CA ARG A 100 5.94 -1.63 1.93
C ARG A 100 6.02 -0.81 0.63
N GLU A 101 6.02 -1.47 -0.53
CA GLU A 101 6.05 -0.79 -1.83
C GLU A 101 4.87 0.20 -1.99
N ILE A 102 3.66 -0.21 -1.61
CA ILE A 102 2.45 0.63 -1.64
C ILE A 102 2.62 1.86 -0.74
N GLU A 103 3.10 1.68 0.48
CA GLU A 103 3.32 2.74 1.47
C GLU A 103 4.30 3.79 0.92
N VAL A 104 5.42 3.38 0.33
CA VAL A 104 6.39 4.30 -0.28
C VAL A 104 5.80 5.00 -1.50
N ASN A 105 5.08 4.29 -2.36
CA ASN A 105 4.45 4.89 -3.53
C ASN A 105 3.46 6.00 -3.15
N ARG A 106 2.67 5.81 -2.09
CA ARG A 106 1.78 6.86 -1.57
C ARG A 106 2.57 8.08 -1.09
N ILE A 107 3.65 7.87 -0.33
CA ILE A 107 4.52 8.96 0.16
C ILE A 107 5.14 9.72 -1.02
N LEU A 108 5.65 9.01 -2.02
CA LEU A 108 6.27 9.63 -3.20
C LEU A 108 5.28 10.44 -4.03
N VAL A 109 4.03 9.95 -4.18
CA VAL A 109 2.98 10.70 -4.86
C VAL A 109 2.68 12.00 -4.10
N GLU A 110 2.53 11.91 -2.78
CA GLU A 110 2.25 13.09 -1.93
C GLU A 110 3.41 14.09 -1.95
N ALA A 111 4.64 13.61 -1.83
CA ALA A 111 5.85 14.42 -1.92
C ALA A 111 5.91 15.21 -3.23
N ARG A 112 5.65 14.53 -4.34
CA ARG A 112 5.61 15.14 -5.68
C ARG A 112 4.48 16.16 -5.79
N ARG A 113 3.34 15.94 -5.13
CA ARG A 113 2.24 16.91 -5.09
C ARG A 113 2.65 18.16 -4.33
N LEU A 114 3.13 18.01 -3.09
CA LEU A 114 3.57 19.11 -2.23
C LEU A 114 4.70 19.93 -2.88
N LYS A 115 5.64 19.29 -3.57
CA LYS A 115 6.71 19.98 -4.31
C LYS A 115 6.17 20.88 -5.41
N ARG A 116 5.14 20.43 -6.15
CA ARG A 116 4.48 21.24 -7.18
C ARG A 116 3.73 22.41 -6.58
N GLU A 117 2.94 22.16 -5.53
CA GLU A 117 2.17 23.19 -4.82
C GLU A 117 3.10 24.27 -4.23
N SER A 118 4.22 23.86 -3.62
CA SER A 118 5.20 24.82 -3.09
C SER A 118 5.84 25.67 -4.18
N LYS A 119 6.11 25.10 -5.36
CA LYS A 119 6.64 25.85 -6.50
C LYS A 119 5.63 26.90 -6.98
N GLN A 120 4.37 26.51 -7.11
CA GLN A 120 3.29 27.43 -7.51
C GLN A 120 3.10 28.56 -6.50
N LEU A 121 3.15 28.27 -5.20
CA LEU A 121 3.08 29.28 -4.15
C LEU A 121 4.27 30.26 -4.23
N SER A 122 5.48 29.75 -4.48
CA SER A 122 6.65 30.61 -4.67
C SER A 122 6.46 31.57 -5.84
N GLU A 123 5.98 31.08 -6.98
CA GLU A 123 5.71 31.90 -8.18
C GLU A 123 4.62 32.96 -7.92
N LEU A 124 3.56 32.61 -7.18
CA LEU A 124 2.51 33.56 -6.79
C LEU A 124 2.99 34.61 -5.79
N LEU A 125 3.89 34.24 -4.88
CA LEU A 125 4.48 35.19 -3.93
C LEU A 125 5.43 36.15 -4.64
N GLN A 126 6.21 35.68 -5.63
CA GLN A 126 7.03 36.54 -6.51
C GLN A 126 6.21 37.59 -7.22
N SER A 127 5.03 37.21 -7.73
CA SER A 127 4.19 38.12 -8.51
C SER A 127 3.42 39.14 -7.67
N ASN A 128 3.22 38.88 -6.37
CA ASN A 128 2.31 39.67 -5.51
C ASN A 128 2.98 40.38 -4.32
N LEU A 129 4.24 40.06 -3.98
CA LEU A 129 4.99 40.73 -2.91
C LEU A 129 5.91 41.84 -3.43
N ASN A 130 6.10 42.89 -2.63
CA ASN A 130 7.06 43.95 -2.92
C ASN A 130 8.50 43.40 -2.87
N VAL A 131 9.25 43.62 -3.96
CA VAL A 131 10.58 43.05 -4.30
C VAL A 131 11.62 43.18 -3.17
N ALA A 132 11.49 44.16 -2.27
CA ALA A 132 12.45 44.45 -1.21
C ALA A 132 12.62 43.34 -0.16
N GLN A 133 11.62 42.47 0.06
CA GLN A 133 11.69 41.39 1.06
C GLN A 133 12.06 40.01 0.45
N TRP A 134 12.06 39.94 -0.88
CA TRP A 134 12.11 38.71 -1.65
C TRP A 134 13.39 37.87 -1.45
N PRO A 135 14.61 38.45 -1.43
CA PRO A 135 15.85 37.66 -1.33
C PRO A 135 15.99 36.88 -0.01
N SER A 136 15.39 37.37 1.08
CA SER A 136 15.47 36.70 2.39
C SER A 136 14.48 35.54 2.50
N ILE A 137 13.30 35.69 1.90
CA ILE A 137 12.24 34.67 1.88
C ILE A 137 12.62 33.52 0.94
N GLU A 138 13.13 33.81 -0.27
CA GLU A 138 13.60 32.77 -1.21
C GLU A 138 14.69 31.91 -0.60
N LYS A 139 15.69 32.52 0.03
CA LYS A 139 16.79 31.79 0.64
C LYS A 139 16.30 30.83 1.73
N ARG A 140 15.28 31.21 2.52
CA ARG A 140 14.70 30.35 3.55
C ARG A 140 13.84 29.24 2.94
N LEU A 141 13.02 29.55 1.93
CA LEU A 141 12.18 28.56 1.24
C LEU A 141 13.01 27.53 0.47
N GLY A 142 14.06 27.96 -0.24
CA GLY A 142 14.97 27.07 -0.97
C GLY A 142 15.65 26.06 -0.04
N VAL A 143 16.19 26.52 1.10
CA VAL A 143 16.83 25.63 2.09
C VAL A 143 15.83 24.65 2.70
N LEU A 144 14.57 25.06 2.93
CA LEU A 144 13.53 24.17 3.43
C LEU A 144 13.14 23.11 2.40
N LEU A 145 13.07 23.48 1.12
CA LEU A 145 12.74 22.57 0.03
C LEU A 145 13.86 21.55 -0.24
N GLU A 146 15.12 21.98 -0.24
CA GLU A 146 16.27 21.06 -0.39
C GLU A 146 16.33 20.05 0.76
N LYS A 147 16.13 20.50 2.01
CA LYS A 147 16.10 19.61 3.18
C LYS A 147 14.92 18.62 3.13
N PHE A 148 13.78 19.05 2.59
CA PHE A 148 12.63 18.19 2.42
C PHE A 148 12.89 17.12 1.35
N ASP A 149 13.43 17.50 0.19
CA ASP A 149 13.83 16.57 -0.87
C ASP A 149 14.86 15.54 -0.36
N GLU A 150 15.94 15.99 0.30
CA GLU A 150 16.94 15.09 0.88
C GLU A 150 16.34 14.15 1.93
N SER A 151 15.42 14.64 2.77
CA SER A 151 14.75 13.81 3.77
C SER A 151 13.88 12.74 3.14
N ILE A 152 13.25 13.01 2.01
CA ILE A 152 12.41 12.03 1.30
C ILE A 152 13.28 11.03 0.56
N ASP A 153 14.27 11.50 -0.19
CA ASP A 153 15.21 10.63 -0.91
C ASP A 153 15.95 9.71 0.05
N ARG A 154 16.35 10.21 1.23
CA ARG A 154 16.98 9.38 2.26
C ARG A 154 16.03 8.33 2.84
N LYS A 155 14.78 8.68 3.14
CA LYS A 155 13.77 7.73 3.64
C LYS A 155 13.47 6.65 2.61
N VAL A 156 13.33 7.02 1.35
CA VAL A 156 13.14 6.09 0.22
C VAL A 156 14.38 5.21 0.02
N THR A 157 15.59 5.78 0.09
CA THR A 157 16.84 5.03 -0.07
C THR A 157 17.07 4.03 1.06
N LEU A 158 16.89 4.43 2.33
CA LEU A 158 16.97 3.53 3.48
C LEU A 158 15.97 2.39 3.39
N PHE A 159 14.81 2.67 2.78
CA PHE A 159 13.77 1.68 2.58
C PHE A 159 14.09 0.67 1.48
N LEU A 160 14.62 1.12 0.33
CA LEU A 160 15.01 0.25 -0.77
C LEU A 160 16.20 -0.65 -0.43
N ASN A 161 17.07 -0.21 0.47
CA ASN A 161 18.27 -0.95 0.84
C ASN A 161 18.07 -1.99 1.95
N GLY A 162 16.83 -2.20 2.41
CA GLY A 162 16.49 -3.19 3.43
C GLY A 162 16.99 -2.79 4.82
N SER A 163 16.07 -2.59 5.76
CA SER A 163 16.37 -2.56 7.20
C SER A 163 16.48 -3.97 7.76
#